data_AF-A0A7S1H8P6-F1
#
_entry.id   AF-A0A7S1H8P6-F1
#
_cell.length_a   1.000
_cell.length_b   1.000
_cell.length_c   1.000
_cell.angle_alpha   90.00
_cell.angle_beta   90.00
_cell.angle_gamma   90.00
#
_symmetry.space_group_name_H-M   'P 1'
#
loop_
_entity.id
_entity.type
_entity.pdbx_description
1 polymer ?
#
loop_
_entity_poly.entity_id
_entity_poly.type
_entity_poly.pdbx_seq_one_letter_code
_entity_poly.pdbx_strand_id
1 'polypeptide(L)'
;SDEAQKYAKYHEMERAWRSGLKAFEVMAISRGLKEKVLSTKFKVAPDSKEHLIAWTLRYVAGTTPQRPHPGAWTNELRLAFEDGVDRLLQPALEREWWRQAIEMA
;
A
#
# COMPACT_ATOMS: atom_id res chain seq x y z
N SER A 1 17.59 19.22 14.65
CA SER A 1 18.23 20.21 13.77
C SER A 1 17.15 21.04 13.12
N ASP A 2 17.47 22.24 12.66
CA ASP A 2 16.52 23.15 11.99
C ASP A 2 15.89 22.53 10.73
N GLU A 3 16.56 21.59 10.08
CA GLU A 3 16.05 20.85 8.93
C GLU A 3 14.87 19.92 9.25
N ALA A 4 14.84 19.30 10.45
CA ALA A 4 13.72 18.45 10.86
C ALA A 4 12.45 19.26 11.15
N GLN A 5 12.60 20.52 11.61
CA GLN A 5 11.45 21.41 11.82
C GLN A 5 10.76 21.79 10.50
N LYS A 6 11.50 21.94 9.40
CA LYS A 6 10.96 22.26 8.07
C LYS A 6 9.96 21.22 7.56
N TYR A 7 10.16 19.96 7.94
CA TYR A 7 9.32 18.84 7.52
C TYR A 7 8.40 18.31 8.63
N ALA A 8 8.29 19.01 9.76
CA ALA A 8 7.53 18.57 10.94
C ALA A 8 6.09 18.13 10.61
N LYS A 9 5.40 18.87 9.72
CA LYS A 9 4.04 18.54 9.28
C LYS A 9 3.93 17.19 8.55
N TYR A 10 5.01 16.71 7.95
CA TYR A 10 5.04 15.51 7.12
C TYR A 10 5.60 14.28 7.85
N HIS A 11 6.15 14.44 9.05
CA HIS A 11 6.74 13.33 9.82
C HIS A 11 5.71 12.26 10.24
N GLU A 12 4.49 12.67 10.55
CA GLU A 12 3.40 11.78 10.99
C GLU A 12 2.19 11.83 10.04
N MET A 13 2.39 12.28 8.80
CA MET A 13 1.29 12.43 7.86
C MET A 13 0.84 11.07 7.33
N GLU A 14 -0.41 10.70 7.62
CA GLU A 14 -1.11 9.58 7.00
C GLU A 14 -2.20 10.09 6.06
N ARG A 15 -2.26 9.52 4.85
CA ARG A 15 -3.25 9.89 3.83
C ARG A 15 -3.76 8.64 3.11
N ALA A 16 -5.07 8.56 2.94
CA ALA A 16 -5.67 7.56 2.07
C ALA A 16 -5.35 7.88 0.60
N TRP A 17 -5.07 6.84 -0.20
CA TRP A 17 -4.74 6.98 -1.63
C TRP A 17 -5.73 7.89 -2.36
N ARG A 18 -7.03 7.61 -2.20
CA ARG A 18 -8.11 8.27 -2.95
C ARG A 18 -8.23 9.76 -2.64
N SER A 19 -7.69 10.22 -1.51
CA SER A 19 -7.72 11.62 -1.12
C SER A 19 -6.73 12.47 -1.91
N GLY A 20 -5.72 11.84 -2.52
CA GLY A 20 -4.63 12.53 -3.21
C GLY A 20 -3.75 13.36 -2.27
N LEU A 21 -2.60 13.79 -2.78
CA LEU A 21 -1.80 14.85 -2.18
C LEU A 21 -1.93 16.11 -3.01
N LYS A 22 -1.85 17.27 -2.37
CA LYS A 22 -1.74 18.54 -3.10
C LYS A 22 -0.34 18.65 -3.71
N ALA A 23 -0.21 19.33 -4.85
CA ALA A 23 1.06 19.50 -5.56
C ALA A 23 2.22 19.97 -4.66
N PHE A 24 1.97 20.95 -3.79
CA PHE A 24 2.99 21.45 -2.85
C PHE A 24 3.40 20.42 -1.78
N GLU A 25 2.50 19.52 -1.39
CA GLU A 25 2.79 18.42 -0.46
C GLU A 25 3.67 17.37 -1.14
N VAL A 26 3.35 17.02 -2.39
CA VAL A 26 4.16 16.10 -3.22
C VAL A 26 5.59 16.63 -3.35
N MET A 27 5.76 17.92 -3.68
CA MET A 27 7.09 18.53 -3.79
C MET A 27 7.85 18.54 -2.46
N ALA A 28 7.19 18.91 -1.36
CA ALA A 28 7.82 18.97 -0.05
C ALA A 28 8.28 17.60 0.44
N ILE A 29 7.45 16.57 0.27
CA ILE A 29 7.77 15.19 0.65
C ILE A 29 8.87 14.65 -0.24
N SER A 30 8.79 14.84 -1.56
CA SER A 30 9.83 14.43 -2.51
C SER A 30 11.20 15.02 -2.16
N ARG A 31 11.23 16.29 -1.74
CA ARG A 31 12.46 16.94 -1.28
C ARG A 31 12.98 16.34 0.02
N GLY A 32 12.11 16.12 1.01
CA GLY A 32 12.49 15.49 2.27
C GLY A 32 13.00 14.05 2.11
N LEU A 33 12.45 13.29 1.15
CA LEU A 33 12.96 11.97 0.77
C LEU A 33 14.37 12.05 0.16
N LYS A 34 14.60 13.00 -0.77
CA LYS A 34 15.91 13.21 -1.41
C LYS A 34 16.98 13.62 -0.39
N GLU A 35 16.61 14.44 0.58
CA GLU A 35 17.46 14.90 1.69
C GLU A 35 17.61 13.83 2.79
N LYS A 36 16.93 12.67 2.67
CA LYS A 36 16.92 11.57 3.67
C LYS A 36 16.43 11.99 5.06
N VAL A 37 15.62 13.05 5.13
CA VAL A 37 14.98 13.53 6.38
C VAL A 37 13.63 12.86 6.59
N LEU A 38 12.93 12.54 5.49
CA LEU A 38 11.67 11.81 5.51
C LEU A 38 11.83 10.41 4.94
N SER A 39 10.90 9.53 5.33
CA SER A 39 10.68 8.22 4.72
C SER A 39 9.20 8.02 4.50
N THR A 40 8.82 7.37 3.40
CA THR A 40 7.42 6.97 3.16
C THR A 40 7.28 5.47 3.23
N LYS A 41 6.06 5.05 3.58
CA LYS A 41 5.67 3.65 3.50
C LYS A 41 4.24 3.60 3.02
N PHE A 42 4.03 3.02 1.84
CA PHE A 42 2.70 2.62 1.43
C PHE A 42 2.26 1.41 2.27
N LYS A 43 1.01 1.38 2.72
CA LYS A 43 0.44 0.23 3.43
C LYS A 43 -0.92 -0.10 2.84
N VAL A 44 -1.15 -1.36 2.53
CA VAL A 44 -2.49 -1.87 2.29
C VAL A 44 -3.16 -2.03 3.66
N ALA A 45 -4.32 -1.41 3.86
CA ALA A 45 -5.06 -1.54 5.11
C ALA A 45 -5.37 -3.02 5.39
N PRO A 46 -5.31 -3.49 6.66
CA PRO A 46 -5.54 -4.90 6.99
C PRO A 46 -6.84 -5.47 6.40
N ASP A 47 -7.94 -4.74 6.52
CA ASP A 47 -9.24 -5.16 5.98
C ASP A 47 -9.25 -5.26 4.45
N SER A 48 -8.48 -4.42 3.77
CA SER A 48 -8.31 -4.48 2.31
C SER A 48 -7.46 -5.68 1.91
N LYS A 49 -6.43 -6.01 2.70
CA LYS A 49 -5.59 -7.19 2.49
C LYS A 49 -6.40 -8.47 2.65
N GLU A 50 -7.19 -8.58 3.71
CA GLU A 50 -8.11 -9.71 3.93
C GLU A 50 -9.14 -9.85 2.79
N HIS A 51 -9.71 -8.75 2.31
CA HIS A 51 -10.61 -8.78 1.16
C HIS A 51 -9.92 -9.29 -0.12
N LEU A 52 -8.71 -8.82 -0.42
CA LEU A 52 -7.95 -9.26 -1.59
C LEU A 52 -7.61 -10.75 -1.51
N ILE A 53 -7.19 -11.22 -0.33
CA ILE A 53 -6.89 -12.64 -0.09
C ILE A 53 -8.16 -13.48 -0.27
N ALA A 54 -9.26 -13.10 0.38
CA ALA A 54 -10.52 -13.83 0.29
C ALA A 54 -11.07 -13.87 -1.14
N TRP A 55 -10.99 -12.76 -1.88
CA TRP A 55 -11.41 -12.69 -3.28
C TRP A 55 -10.55 -13.58 -4.18
N THR A 56 -9.23 -13.52 -4.00
CA THR A 56 -8.30 -14.28 -4.86
C THR A 56 -8.38 -15.78 -4.58
N LEU A 57 -8.49 -16.17 -3.31
CA LEU A 57 -8.72 -17.57 -2.93
C LEU A 57 -10.03 -18.10 -3.53
N ARG A 58 -11.11 -17.30 -3.53
CA ARG A 58 -12.37 -17.68 -4.19
C ARG A 58 -12.20 -17.87 -5.70
N TYR A 59 -11.51 -16.94 -6.35
CA TYR A 59 -11.25 -16.99 -7.79
C TYR A 59 -10.42 -18.22 -8.19
N VAL A 60 -9.27 -18.44 -7.52
CA VAL A 60 -8.34 -19.53 -7.82
C VAL A 60 -8.94 -20.89 -7.48
N ALA A 61 -9.65 -20.98 -6.36
CA ALA A 61 -10.27 -22.23 -5.94
C ALA A 61 -11.58 -22.54 -6.69
N GLY A 62 -12.01 -21.68 -7.63
CA GLY A 62 -13.28 -21.82 -8.34
C GLY A 62 -14.49 -21.82 -7.40
N THR A 63 -14.35 -21.25 -6.20
CA THR A 63 -15.40 -21.25 -5.17
C THR A 63 -16.19 -19.96 -5.25
N THR A 64 -17.47 -20.10 -5.59
CA THR A 64 -18.45 -19.04 -5.38
C THR A 64 -18.89 -19.06 -3.91
N PRO A 65 -19.56 -18.01 -3.39
CA PRO A 65 -20.10 -18.02 -2.02
C PRO A 65 -20.97 -19.26 -1.70
N GLN A 66 -21.45 -19.98 -2.72
CA GLN A 66 -22.32 -21.15 -2.59
C GLN A 66 -21.58 -22.51 -2.54
N ARG A 67 -20.25 -22.56 -2.67
CA ARG A 67 -19.48 -23.82 -2.59
C ARG A 67 -18.28 -23.66 -1.64
N PRO A 68 -18.38 -24.09 -0.37
CA PRO A 68 -17.24 -24.07 0.54
C PRO A 68 -16.19 -25.10 0.09
N HIS A 69 -14.92 -24.71 0.10
CA HIS A 69 -13.81 -25.60 -0.19
C HIS A 69 -13.54 -26.55 0.99
N PRO A 70 -13.24 -27.85 0.77
CA PRO A 70 -12.71 -28.70 1.82
C PRO A 70 -11.25 -28.31 2.10
N GLY A 71 -10.94 -28.14 3.38
CA GLY A 71 -9.64 -27.69 3.87
C GLY A 71 -8.50 -28.66 3.56
N ALA A 72 -7.35 -28.07 3.23
CA ALA A 72 -5.99 -28.59 3.47
C ALA A 72 -4.95 -27.62 2.88
N TRP A 73 -5.26 -26.97 1.74
CA TRP A 73 -4.31 -26.10 1.01
C TRP A 73 -4.59 -24.60 1.19
N THR A 74 -5.66 -24.25 1.92
CA THR A 74 -6.13 -22.88 2.12
C THR A 74 -5.14 -22.04 2.94
N ASN A 75 -4.38 -22.65 3.84
CA ASN A 75 -3.46 -21.93 4.72
C ASN A 75 -2.15 -21.60 3.99
N GLU A 76 -1.57 -22.55 3.27
CA GLU A 76 -0.37 -22.38 2.48
C GLU A 76 -0.61 -21.39 1.33
N LEU A 77 -1.76 -21.50 0.66
CA LEU A 77 -2.17 -20.53 -0.36
C LEU A 77 -2.37 -19.15 0.25
N ARG A 78 -3.02 -19.05 1.41
CA ARG A 78 -3.17 -17.77 2.14
C ARG A 78 -1.81 -17.15 2.44
N LEU A 79 -0.88 -17.91 3.01
CA LEU A 79 0.47 -17.43 3.34
C LEU A 79 1.21 -16.96 2.07
N ALA A 80 1.12 -17.71 0.97
CA ALA A 80 1.71 -17.31 -0.30
C ALA A 80 1.08 -16.02 -0.85
N PHE A 81 -0.23 -15.82 -0.69
CA PHE A 81 -0.89 -14.57 -1.06
C PHE A 81 -0.52 -13.41 -0.15
N GLU A 82 -0.45 -13.63 1.17
CA GLU A 82 0.00 -12.61 2.12
C GLU A 82 1.41 -12.14 1.79
N ASP A 83 2.33 -13.07 1.50
CA ASP A 83 3.70 -12.78 1.08
C ASP A 83 3.73 -12.04 -0.27
N GLY A 84 2.93 -12.48 -1.24
CA GLY A 84 2.78 -11.81 -2.53
C GLY A 84 2.26 -10.37 -2.41
N VAL A 85 1.30 -10.13 -1.52
CA VAL A 85 0.79 -8.77 -1.25
C VAL A 85 1.90 -7.89 -0.68
N ASP A 86 2.62 -8.37 0.34
CA ASP A 86 3.62 -7.56 1.04
C ASP A 86 4.88 -7.31 0.20
N ARG A 87 5.33 -8.32 -0.55
CA ARG A 87 6.60 -8.25 -1.31
C ARG A 87 6.45 -7.74 -2.72
N LEU A 88 5.31 -7.97 -3.38
CA LEU A 88 5.11 -7.63 -4.79
C LEU A 88 4.10 -6.51 -4.97
N LEU A 89 2.89 -6.69 -4.43
CA LEU A 89 1.78 -5.78 -4.71
C LEU A 89 1.98 -4.42 -4.03
N GLN A 90 2.29 -4.41 -2.73
CA GLN A 90 2.44 -3.18 -1.97
C GLN A 90 3.55 -2.27 -2.53
N PRO A 91 4.76 -2.75 -2.88
CA PRO A 91 5.76 -1.92 -3.54
C PRO A 91 5.37 -1.47 -4.95
N ALA A 92 4.64 -2.29 -5.71
CA ALA A 92 4.16 -1.91 -7.04
C ALA A 92 3.12 -0.78 -6.96
N LEU A 93 2.18 -0.90 -6.03
CA LEU A 93 1.18 0.12 -5.72
C LEU A 93 1.82 1.42 -5.24
N GLU A 94 2.85 1.36 -4.39
CA GLU A 94 3.59 2.54 -3.95
C GLU A 94 4.24 3.29 -5.12
N ARG A 95 4.91 2.56 -6.03
CA ARG A 95 5.54 3.16 -7.22
C ARG A 95 4.52 3.82 -8.13
N GLU A 96 3.40 3.15 -8.37
CA GLU A 96 2.33 3.66 -9.22
C GLU A 96 1.67 4.90 -8.61
N TRP A 97 1.42 4.89 -7.31
CA TRP A 97 0.88 6.04 -6.60
C TRP A 97 1.82 7.26 -6.68
N TRP A 98 3.12 7.06 -6.46
CA TRP A 98 4.10 8.14 -6.58
C TRP A 98 4.17 8.70 -8.00
N ARG A 99 4.09 7.83 -9.02
CA ARG A 99 4.03 8.27 -10.41
C ARG A 99 2.83 9.20 -10.64
N GLN A 100 1.63 8.77 -10.24
CA GLN A 100 0.41 9.56 -10.39
C GLN A 100 0.47 10.87 -9.59
N ALA A 101 0.98 10.83 -8.36
CA ALA A 101 1.12 12.01 -7.52
C ALA A 101 2.05 13.06 -8.14
N ILE A 102 3.12 12.63 -8.83
CA ILE A 102 4.05 13.52 -9.53
C ILE A 102 3.42 14.05 -10.83
N GLU A 103 2.71 13.22 -11.60
CA GLU A 103 2.07 13.65 -12.85
C GLU A 103 0.96 14.69 -12.63
N MET A 104 0.31 14.66 -11.47
CA MET A 104 -0.76 15.59 -11.10
C MET A 104 -0.28 16.88 -10.39
N ALA A 105 1.01 16.97 -10.06
CA ALA A 105 1.61 18.07 -9.29
C ALA A 105 2.27 19.13 -10.20
#